data_AF-A0A919EY60-F1
#
_entry.id   AF-A0A919EY60-F1
#
_cell.length_a   1.000
_cell.length_b   1.000
_cell.length_c   1.000
_cell.angle_alpha   90.00
_cell.angle_beta   90.00
_cell.angle_gamma   90.00
#
_symmetry.space_group_name_H-M   'P 1'
#
loop_
_entity.id
_entity.type
_entity.pdbx_description
1 polymer ?
#
loop_
_entity_poly.entity_id
_entity_poly.type
_entity_poly.pdbx_seq_one_letter_code
_entity_poly.pdbx_strand_id
1 'polypeptide(L)'
;MVLHDLRYSAHSLAVAAREATRPRPRPVRRAVEVYSFPRHQRDRSVARWSAVEERRARRRLRARVGLILRLVNSPGGELALDAAETVDVPPARHRRGALWHA
;
A
#
# COMPACT_ATOMS: atom_id res chain seq x y z
N MET A 1 0.07 3.08 -24.46
CA MET A 1 0.16 4.53 -24.78
C MET A 1 1.42 4.76 -25.60
N VAL A 2 1.41 5.67 -26.58
CA VAL A 2 2.61 6.05 -27.33
C VAL A 2 3.15 7.35 -26.74
N LEU A 3 4.39 7.32 -26.24
CA LEU A 3 5.05 8.50 -25.66
C LEU A 3 6.13 9.00 -26.63
N HIS A 4 6.12 10.31 -26.86
CA HIS A 4 7.13 11.00 -27.65
C HIS A 4 8.15 11.63 -26.70
N ASP A 5 9.42 11.23 -26.84
CA ASP A 5 10.53 11.71 -26.01
C ASP A 5 11.60 12.34 -26.92
N LEU A 6 12.42 13.24 -26.37
CA LEU A 6 13.52 13.89 -27.07
C LEU A 6 14.83 13.37 -26.48
N ARG A 7 15.59 12.59 -27.25
CA ARG A 7 16.85 11.99 -26.79
C ARG A 7 18.04 12.43 -27.61
N TYR A 8 19.14 12.71 -26.92
CA TYR A 8 20.44 12.84 -27.54
C TYR A 8 21.00 11.44 -27.79
N SER A 9 21.38 11.16 -29.05
CA SER A 9 22.19 9.98 -29.35
C SER A 9 23.67 10.31 -29.18
N ALA A 10 24.49 9.29 -28.91
CA ALA A 10 25.95 9.45 -28.86
C ALA A 10 26.50 10.13 -30.13
N HIS A 11 25.95 9.77 -31.29
CA HIS A 11 26.27 10.40 -32.57
C HIS A 11 25.90 11.91 -32.59
N SER A 12 24.71 12.28 -32.11
CA SER A 12 24.31 13.70 -32.06
C SER A 12 25.19 14.53 -31.14
N LEU A 13 25.67 13.94 -30.04
CA LEU A 13 26.59 14.61 -29.12
C LEU A 13 28.00 14.74 -29.74
N ALA A 14 28.47 13.70 -30.42
CA ALA A 14 29.79 13.71 -31.07
C ALA A 14 29.88 14.72 -32.23
N VAL A 15 28.83 14.84 -33.04
CA VAL A 15 28.75 15.85 -34.11
C VAL A 15 28.76 17.25 -33.51
N ALA A 16 27.91 17.51 -32.51
CA ALA A 16 27.85 18.82 -31.86
C ALA A 16 29.19 19.23 -31.20
N ALA A 17 29.89 18.27 -30.59
CA ALA A 17 31.21 18.50 -30.02
C ALA A 17 32.26 18.84 -31.09
N ARG A 18 32.25 18.13 -32.24
CA ARG A 18 33.16 18.41 -33.36
C ARG A 18 32.90 19.77 -34.01
N GLU A 19 31.63 20.14 -34.14
CA GLU A 19 31.23 21.38 -34.80
C GLU A 19 31.20 22.59 -33.85
N ALA A 20 31.52 22.39 -32.56
CA ALA A 20 31.38 23.39 -31.49
C ALA A 20 29.98 24.03 -31.44
N THR A 21 28.95 23.24 -31.77
CA THR A 21 27.54 23.67 -31.79
C THR A 21 26.75 23.03 -30.64
N ARG A 22 25.53 23.52 -30.42
CA ARG A 22 24.61 22.93 -29.44
C ARG A 22 24.01 21.63 -30.01
N PRO A 23 24.03 20.51 -29.26
CA PRO A 23 23.40 19.27 -29.72
C PRO A 23 21.89 19.43 -29.86
N ARG A 24 21.33 18.82 -30.91
CA ARG A 24 19.89 18.80 -31.18
C ARG A 24 19.31 17.42 -30.85
N PRO A 25 18.34 17.32 -29.94
CA PRO A 25 17.77 16.03 -29.59
C PRO A 25 16.93 15.49 -30.75
N ARG A 26 16.82 14.16 -30.84
CA ARG A 26 15.99 13.48 -31.83
C ARG A 26 14.68 13.01 -31.20
N PRO A 27 13.55 13.11 -31.91
CA PRO A 27 12.29 12.54 -31.44
C PRO A 27 12.38 11.02 -31.45
N VAL A 28 12.00 10.40 -30.34
CA VAL A 28 11.90 8.96 -30.16
C VAL A 28 10.47 8.63 -29.80
N ARG A 29 9.87 7.69 -30.54
CA ARG A 29 8.54 7.17 -30.27
C ARG A 29 8.68 5.86 -29.51
N ARG A 30 8.10 5.77 -28.31
CA ARG A 30 8.14 4.56 -27.49
C ARG A 30 6.74 4.09 -27.15
N ALA A 31 6.48 2.81 -27.39
CA ALA A 31 5.33 2.15 -26.80
C ALA A 31 5.60 1.96 -25.31
N VAL A 32 4.67 2.44 -24.48
CA VAL A 32 4.74 2.28 -23.03
C VAL A 32 3.40 1.82 -22.49
N GLU A 33 3.47 0.92 -21.52
CA GLU A 33 2.36 0.62 -20.64
C GLU A 33 2.40 1.60 -19.48
N VAL A 34 1.33 2.36 -19.32
CA VAL A 34 1.18 3.31 -18.23
C VAL A 34 0.18 2.73 -17.26
N TYR A 35 0.68 2.36 -16.08
CA TYR A 35 -0.15 1.87 -15.00
C TYR A 35 -0.51 3.03 -14.08
N SER A 36 -1.80 3.30 -13.90
CA SER A 36 -2.26 4.23 -12.87
C SER A 36 -2.74 3.45 -11.66
N PHE A 37 -2.05 3.60 -10.54
CA PHE A 37 -2.54 3.10 -9.26
C PHE A 37 -3.68 4.01 -8.78
N PRO A 38 -4.70 3.49 -8.06
CA PRO A 38 -5.77 4.32 -7.50
C PRO A 38 -5.24 5.51 -6.67
N ARG A 39 -4.11 5.34 -5.98
CA ARG A 39 -3.41 6.42 -5.24
C ARG A 39 -2.96 7.59 -6.12
N HIS A 40 -2.71 7.36 -7.41
CA HIS A 40 -2.20 8.35 -8.37
C HIS A 40 -3.27 9.37 -8.79
N GLN A 41 -4.57 9.01 -8.75
CA GLN A 41 -5.65 9.90 -9.22
C GLN A 41 -6.40 10.63 -8.09
N ARG A 42 -5.79 10.76 -6.90
CA ARG A 42 -6.46 11.25 -5.68
C ARG A 42 -7.75 10.47 -5.37
N ASP A 43 -7.82 9.21 -5.79
CA ASP A 43 -9.00 8.38 -5.55
C ASP A 43 -9.15 8.12 -4.05
N ARG A 44 -10.23 8.66 -3.48
CA ARG A 44 -10.57 8.51 -2.06
C ARG A 44 -11.19 7.16 -1.75
N SER A 45 -11.55 6.35 -2.76
CA SER A 45 -12.17 5.04 -2.60
C SER A 45 -11.28 4.08 -1.79
N VAL A 46 -10.00 3.99 -2.14
CA VAL A 46 -9.02 3.13 -1.44
C VAL A 46 -8.77 3.60 -0.02
N ALA A 47 -8.66 4.92 0.20
CA ALA A 47 -8.51 5.49 1.53
C ALA A 47 -9.75 5.21 2.41
N ARG A 48 -10.96 5.36 1.84
CA ARG A 48 -12.23 5.09 2.52
C ARG A 48 -12.37 3.60 2.86
N TRP A 49 -12.11 2.72 1.89
CA TRP A 49 -12.16 1.28 2.09
C TRP A 49 -11.17 0.83 3.16
N SER A 50 -9.93 1.31 3.10
CA SER A 50 -8.91 1.04 4.13
C SER A 50 -9.35 1.52 5.51
N ALA A 51 -9.96 2.70 5.63
CA ALA A 51 -10.45 3.21 6.91
C ALA A 51 -11.62 2.39 7.48
N VAL A 52 -12.52 1.91 6.61
CA VAL A 52 -13.63 1.03 7.00
C VAL A 52 -13.09 -0.32 7.49
N GLU A 53 -12.18 -0.94 6.75
CA GLU A 53 -11.58 -2.21 7.14
C GLU A 53 -10.76 -2.10 8.42
N GLU A 54 -10.03 -1.00 8.61
CA GLU A 54 -9.32 -0.73 9.86
C GLU A 54 -10.28 -0.64 11.06
N ARG A 55 -11.41 0.06 10.88
CA ARG A 55 -12.45 0.17 11.91
C ARG A 55 -13.07 -1.19 12.24
N ARG A 56 -13.34 -2.02 11.22
CA ARG A 56 -13.84 -3.39 11.40
C ARG A 56 -12.83 -4.26 12.16
N ALA A 57 -11.56 -4.20 11.80
CA ALA A 57 -10.49 -4.93 12.47
C ALA A 57 -10.36 -4.53 13.95
N ARG A 58 -10.37 -3.22 14.25
CA ARG A 58 -10.38 -2.71 15.63
C ARG A 58 -11.60 -3.18 16.42
N ARG A 59 -12.79 -3.21 15.79
CA ARG A 59 -14.02 -3.71 16.43
C ARG A 59 -13.91 -5.19 16.76
N ARG A 60 -13.43 -6.01 15.82
CA ARG A 60 -13.19 -7.45 16.05
C ARG A 60 -12.19 -7.68 17.18
N LEU A 61 -11.08 -6.94 17.20
CA LEU A 61 -10.09 -7.02 18.26
C LEU A 61 -10.71 -6.71 19.63
N ARG A 62 -11.43 -5.57 19.76
CA ARG A 62 -12.08 -5.19 21.02
C ARG A 62 -13.07 -6.24 21.51
N ALA A 63 -13.86 -6.82 20.60
CA ALA A 63 -14.82 -7.86 20.96
C ALA A 63 -14.12 -9.11 21.54
N ARG A 64 -13.04 -9.56 20.90
CA ARG A 64 -12.26 -10.73 21.32
C ARG A 64 -11.53 -10.50 22.64
N VAL A 65 -10.86 -9.35 22.78
CA VAL A 65 -10.22 -8.96 24.05
C VAL A 65 -11.26 -8.80 25.17
N GLY A 66 -12.43 -8.23 24.87
CA GLY A 66 -13.52 -8.14 25.84
C GLY A 66 -14.08 -9.49 26.26
N LEU A 67 -13.99 -10.52 25.42
CA LEU A 67 -14.34 -11.89 25.80
C LEU A 67 -13.32 -12.45 26.80
N ILE A 68 -12.02 -12.31 26.52
CA ILE A 68 -10.95 -12.69 27.45
C ILE A 68 -11.11 -11.98 28.79
N LEU A 69 -11.34 -10.67 28.78
CA LEU A 69 -11.52 -9.90 30.02
C LEU A 69 -12.70 -10.40 30.84
N ARG A 70 -13.79 -10.88 30.23
CA ARG A 70 -14.91 -11.46 30.96
C ARG A 70 -14.60 -12.84 31.53
N LEU A 71 -13.81 -13.65 30.82
CA LEU A 71 -13.35 -14.95 31.32
C LEU A 71 -12.39 -14.77 32.51
N VAL A 72 -11.48 -13.79 32.44
CA VAL A 72 -10.54 -13.46 33.51
C VAL A 72 -11.25 -12.88 34.74
N ASN A 73 -12.23 -12.00 34.54
CA ASN A 73 -12.96 -11.34 35.62
C ASN A 73 -14.23 -12.10 36.03
N SER A 74 -14.30 -13.41 35.83
CA SER A 74 -15.50 -14.18 36.18
C SER A 74 -15.74 -14.16 37.70
N PRO A 75 -16.99 -13.97 38.16
CA PRO A 75 -17.32 -13.93 39.59
C PRO A 75 -17.20 -15.36 40.14
N GLY A 76 -16.05 -15.63 40.76
CA GLY A 76 -15.65 -16.96 41.22
C GLY A 76 -14.15 -17.05 41.50
N GLY A 77 -13.35 -16.14 40.93
CA GLY A 77 -11.90 -16.07 41.17
C GLY A 77 -11.09 -17.16 40.48
N GLU A 78 -11.74 -18.22 40.00
CA GLU A 78 -11.14 -19.21 39.13
C GLU A 78 -11.08 -18.72 37.68
N LEU A 79 -9.88 -18.80 37.12
CA LEU A 79 -9.59 -18.38 35.76
C LEU A 79 -9.85 -19.55 34.83
N ALA A 80 -10.84 -19.43 33.93
CA ALA A 80 -11.16 -20.45 32.95
C ALA A 80 -10.12 -20.48 31.81
N LEU A 81 -8.94 -21.03 32.10
CA LEU A 81 -7.78 -21.09 31.21
C LEU A 81 -8.12 -21.78 29.88
N ASP A 82 -8.74 -22.96 29.93
CA ASP A 82 -9.11 -23.73 28.74
C ASP A 82 -10.02 -22.92 27.81
N ALA A 83 -11.00 -22.20 28.38
CA ALA A 83 -11.88 -21.33 27.60
C ALA A 83 -11.13 -20.13 27.00
N ALA A 84 -10.18 -19.55 27.74
CA ALA A 84 -9.39 -18.41 27.28
C ALA A 84 -8.44 -18.79 26.13
N GLU A 85 -7.85 -19.99 26.16
CA GLU A 85 -6.96 -20.49 25.10
C GLU A 85 -7.67 -20.68 23.76
N THR A 86 -8.99 -20.93 23.77
CA THR A 86 -9.78 -21.04 22.54
C THR A 86 -10.04 -19.68 21.85
N VAL A 87 -9.77 -18.56 22.51
CA VAL A 87 -10.05 -17.22 21.97
C VAL A 87 -8.91 -16.75 21.08
N ASP A 88 -9.06 -16.93 19.77
CA ASP A 88 -8.11 -16.39 18.79
C ASP A 88 -8.20 -14.85 18.73
N VAL A 89 -7.15 -14.18 19.21
CA VAL A 89 -6.99 -12.72 19.17
C VAL A 89 -6.02 -12.34 18.05
N PRO A 90 -6.51 -11.69 16.98
CA PRO A 90 -5.66 -11.33 15.85
C PRO A 90 -4.69 -10.21 16.25
N PRO A 91 -3.53 -10.10 15.56
CA PRO A 91 -2.57 -9.02 15.82
C PRO A 91 -3.19 -7.62 15.69
N ALA A 92 -2.88 -6.72 16.63
CA ALA A 92 -3.40 -5.35 16.67
C ALA A 92 -2.79 -4.38 15.61
N ARG A 93 -2.16 -4.91 14.56
CA ARG A 93 -1.42 -4.12 13.54
C ARG A 93 -2.36 -3.57 12.46
N HIS A 94 -3.36 -2.79 12.87
CA HIS A 94 -4.45 -2.36 12.00
C HIS A 94 -4.02 -1.42 10.85
N ARG A 95 -2.99 -0.59 11.07
CA ARG A 95 -2.46 0.34 10.05
C ARG A 95 -1.74 -0.32 8.89
N ARG A 96 -1.41 -1.62 8.97
CA ARG A 96 -0.64 -2.33 7.92
C ARG A 96 -1.47 -3.36 7.14
N GLY A 97 -2.75 -3.57 7.47
CA GLY A 97 -3.57 -4.60 6.77
C GLY A 97 -3.66 -4.39 5.26
N ALA A 98 -3.77 -3.14 4.81
CA ALA A 98 -3.77 -2.79 3.38
C ALA A 98 -2.40 -3.00 2.68
N LEU A 99 -1.30 -3.16 3.43
CA LEU A 99 0.01 -3.52 2.87
C LEU A 99 0.22 -5.03 2.77
N TRP A 100 -0.52 -5.82 3.57
CA TRP A 100 -0.40 -7.28 3.59
C TRP A 100 -1.43 -7.99 2.69
N HIS A 101 -2.49 -7.29 2.29
CA HIS A 101 -3.57 -7.81 1.45
C HIS A 101 -3.66 -7.15 0.06
N ALA A 102 -2.66 -6.34 -0.32
CA ALA A 102 -2.50 -5.78 -1.66
C ALA A 102 -1.50 -6.62 -2.45
#